data_AF-A0A8C6YAY5-F1
#
_entry.id   AF-A0A8C6YAY5-F1
#
_cell.length_a   1.000
_cell.length_b   1.000
_cell.length_c   1.000
_cell.angle_alpha   90.00
_cell.angle_beta   90.00
_cell.angle_gamma   90.00
#
_symmetry.space_group_name_H-M   'P 1'
#
loop_
_entity.id
_entity.type
_entity.pdbx_description
1 polymer ?
#
loop_
_entity_poly.entity_id
_entity_poly.type
_entity_poly.pdbx_seq_one_letter_code
_entity_poly.pdbx_strand_id
1 'polypeptide(L)'
;FSLLLCFIFSTGLSKWLYEHFRYLVLPIYGGFPVKLRTYIGEPIPYDPNLTAKELAEKTKIAIENLRDRHQKLPGNILRALLD
;
A
#
# COMPACT_ATOMS: atom_id res chain seq x y z
N PHE A 1 -8.87 -10.98 -19.29
CA PHE A 1 -8.93 -9.54 -19.61
C PHE A 1 -7.76 -9.00 -20.45
N SER A 2 -6.84 -9.83 -20.98
CA SER A 2 -5.70 -9.38 -21.80
C SER A 2 -5.87 -9.61 -23.32
N LEU A 3 -7.02 -10.13 -23.78
CA LEU A 3 -7.19 -10.60 -25.17
C LEU A 3 -8.27 -9.84 -25.97
N LEU A 4 -8.94 -8.83 -25.39
CA LEU A 4 -10.05 -8.13 -26.02
C LEU A 4 -9.75 -6.67 -26.42
N LEU A 5 -8.50 -6.39 -26.80
CA LEU A 5 -8.11 -5.10 -27.39
C LEU A 5 -7.40 -5.26 -28.75
N CYS A 6 -7.37 -6.48 -29.30
CA CYS A 6 -6.66 -6.80 -30.53
C CYS A 6 -7.60 -6.91 -31.75
N PHE A 7 -8.66 -6.12 -31.78
CA PHE A 7 -9.45 -5.95 -33.00
C PHE A 7 -9.57 -4.47 -33.31
N ILE A 8 -9.08 -4.12 -34.50
CA ILE A 8 -9.19 -2.84 -35.20
C ILE A 8 -7.95 -1.92 -35.01
N PHE A 9 -7.29 -1.66 -36.15
CA PHE A 9 -6.20 -0.70 -36.45
C PHE A 9 -4.73 -1.16 -36.35
N SER A 10 -4.13 -1.31 -37.54
CA SER A 10 -2.68 -1.31 -37.87
C SER A 10 -1.75 -2.09 -36.93
N THR A 11 -1.38 -3.30 -37.36
CA THR A 11 -0.59 -4.28 -36.60
C THR A 11 0.82 -3.81 -36.22
N GLY A 12 1.36 -2.79 -36.89
CA GLY A 12 2.70 -2.24 -36.60
C GLY A 12 2.72 -1.23 -35.45
N LEU A 13 1.82 -0.23 -35.49
CA LEU A 13 1.81 0.86 -34.49
C LEU A 13 1.32 0.35 -33.12
N SER A 14 0.27 -0.47 -33.11
CA SER A 14 -0.25 -1.10 -31.88
C SER A 14 0.78 -2.00 -31.22
N LYS A 15 1.51 -2.81 -32.01
CA LYS A 15 2.61 -3.65 -31.53
C LYS A 15 3.79 -2.82 -31.02
N TRP A 16 4.21 -1.78 -31.75
CA TRP A 16 5.26 -0.86 -31.32
C TRP A 16 4.90 -0.17 -30.00
N LEU A 17 3.66 0.30 -29.88
CA LEU A 17 3.16 0.93 -28.66
C LEU A 17 3.14 -0.08 -27.50
N TYR A 18 2.62 -1.29 -27.71
CA TYR A 18 2.61 -2.33 -26.69
C TYR A 18 4.03 -2.71 -26.24
N GLU A 19 4.98 -2.91 -27.17
CA GLU A 19 6.36 -3.26 -26.84
C GLU A 19 7.08 -2.14 -26.09
N HIS A 20 6.82 -0.87 -26.44
CA HIS A 20 7.42 0.28 -25.78
C HIS A 20 6.84 0.53 -24.37
N PHE A 21 5.52 0.41 -24.20
CA PHE A 21 4.84 0.70 -22.93
C PHE A 21 4.77 -0.52 -21.99
N ARG A 22 4.92 -1.75 -22.47
CA ARG A 22 4.90 -2.97 -21.63
C ARG A 22 5.94 -2.92 -20.51
N TYR A 23 7.12 -2.38 -20.78
CA TYR A 23 8.16 -2.23 -19.76
C TYR A 23 7.81 -1.16 -18.71
N LEU A 24 7.12 -0.09 -19.12
CA LEU A 24 6.62 0.96 -18.21
C LEU A 24 5.45 0.51 -17.34
N VAL A 25 4.69 -0.51 -17.78
CA VAL A 25 3.49 -1.04 -17.10
C VAL A 25 3.84 -2.14 -16.07
N LEU A 26 5.03 -2.75 -16.15
CA LEU A 26 5.49 -3.76 -15.19
C LEU A 26 5.51 -3.30 -13.71
N PRO A 27 5.86 -2.05 -13.36
CA PRO A 27 5.75 -1.53 -11.99
C PRO A 27 4.30 -1.54 -11.45
N ILE A 28 3.29 -1.56 -12.33
CA ILE A 28 1.88 -1.44 -11.92
C ILE A 28 1.38 -2.71 -11.24
N TYR A 29 1.95 -3.88 -11.54
CA TYR A 29 1.49 -5.16 -10.96
C TYR A 29 1.84 -5.35 -9.47
N GLY A 30 2.51 -4.39 -8.84
CA GLY A 30 2.74 -4.33 -7.38
C GLY A 30 2.66 -2.94 -6.75
N GLY A 31 2.35 -1.90 -7.54
CA GLY A 31 2.39 -0.50 -7.11
C GLY A 31 3.82 0.07 -7.02
N PHE A 32 3.98 1.18 -6.32
CA PHE A 32 5.30 1.79 -6.09
C PHE A 32 6.09 0.95 -5.07
N PRO A 33 7.40 0.73 -5.27
CA PRO A 33 8.25 -0.01 -4.35
C PRO A 33 8.49 0.82 -3.07
N VAL A 34 7.50 0.83 -2.18
CA VAL A 34 7.58 1.51 -0.89
C VAL A 34 8.12 0.55 0.16
N LYS A 35 9.02 1.03 1.02
CA LYS A 35 9.58 0.23 2.12
C LYS A 35 8.48 -0.15 3.10
N LEU A 36 8.13 -1.44 3.17
CA LEU A 36 7.22 -1.97 4.19
C LEU A 36 8.00 -2.25 5.47
N ARG A 37 7.83 -1.41 6.49
CA ARG A 37 8.41 -1.60 7.83
C ARG A 37 7.32 -1.99 8.81
N THR A 38 7.49 -3.11 9.49
CA THR A 38 6.57 -3.57 10.53
C THR A 38 7.12 -3.19 11.89
N TYR A 39 6.35 -2.39 12.65
CA TYR A 39 6.66 -2.03 14.02
C TYR A 39 5.72 -2.80 14.95
N ILE A 40 6.29 -3.54 15.89
CA ILE A 40 5.54 -4.29 16.91
C ILE A 40 5.49 -3.41 18.16
N GLY A 41 4.28 -3.10 18.63
CA GLY A 41 4.08 -2.32 19.86
C GLY A 41 4.16 -3.15 21.13
N GLU A 42 4.13 -2.44 22.25
CA GLU A 42 4.00 -3.06 23.57
C GLU A 42 2.71 -3.89 23.68
N PRO A 43 2.75 -5.04 24.35
CA PRO A 43 1.56 -5.87 24.54
C PRO A 43 0.52 -5.17 25.41
N ILE A 44 -0.76 -5.35 25.08
CA ILE A 44 -1.87 -4.87 25.91
C ILE A 44 -2.13 -5.94 26.99
N PRO A 45 -1.96 -5.62 28.29
CA PRO A 45 -2.15 -6.59 29.35
C PRO A 45 -3.62 -6.99 29.46
N TYR A 46 -3.86 -8.27 29.77
CA TYR A 46 -5.20 -8.80 30.01
C TYR A 46 -5.76 -8.27 31.34
N ASP A 47 -7.01 -7.81 31.31
CA ASP A 47 -7.75 -7.35 32.49
C ASP A 47 -9.15 -7.96 32.45
N PRO A 48 -9.52 -8.81 33.43
CA PRO A 48 -10.82 -9.50 33.45
C PRO A 48 -12.01 -8.57 33.71
N ASN A 49 -11.79 -7.36 34.24
CA ASN A 49 -12.86 -6.40 34.52
C ASN A 49 -13.15 -5.48 33.32
N LEU A 50 -12.32 -5.56 32.29
CA LEU A 50 -12.39 -4.69 31.12
C LEU A 50 -13.48 -5.16 30.17
N THR A 51 -14.34 -4.23 29.74
CA THR A 51 -15.32 -4.54 28.70
C THR A 51 -14.65 -4.63 27.32
N ALA A 52 -15.25 -5.38 26.39
CA ALA A 52 -14.75 -5.48 25.02
C ALA A 52 -14.63 -4.11 24.33
N LYS A 53 -15.52 -3.17 24.66
CA LYS A 53 -15.50 -1.80 24.10
C LYS A 53 -14.29 -1.00 24.59
N GLU A 54 -13.99 -1.09 25.87
CA GLU A 54 -12.81 -0.40 26.44
C GLU A 54 -11.51 -1.01 25.92
N LEU A 55 -11.47 -2.33 25.73
CA LEU A 55 -10.33 -3.01 25.11
C LEU A 55 -10.09 -2.54 23.67
N ALA A 56 -11.17 -2.39 22.89
CA ALA A 56 -11.09 -1.87 21.53
C ALA A 56 -10.55 -0.43 21.50
N GLU A 57 -11.01 0.44 22.42
CA GLU A 57 -10.51 1.82 22.50
C GLU A 57 -9.03 1.87 22.91
N LYS A 58 -8.61 1.06 23.89
CA LYS A 58 -7.19 0.94 24.27
C LYS A 58 -6.33 0.49 23.08
N THR A 59 -6.81 -0.49 22.32
CA THR A 59 -6.11 -1.02 21.13
C THR A 59 -5.99 0.05 20.05
N LYS A 60 -7.07 0.77 19.79
CA LYS A 60 -7.09 1.89 18.84
C LYS A 60 -6.05 2.95 19.21
N ILE A 61 -6.04 3.40 20.47
CA ILE A 61 -5.07 4.39 20.96
C ILE A 61 -3.62 3.87 20.80
N ALA A 62 -3.36 2.61 21.11
CA ALA A 62 -2.04 2.00 20.96
C ALA A 62 -1.57 2.01 19.49
N ILE A 63 -2.46 1.66 18.55
CA ILE A 63 -2.17 1.67 17.11
C ILE A 63 -1.97 3.11 16.60
N GLU A 64 -2.81 4.06 17.02
CA GLU A 64 -2.66 5.47 16.66
C GLU A 64 -1.32 6.02 17.14
N ASN A 65 -0.91 5.69 18.37
CA ASN A 65 0.40 6.06 18.89
C ASN A 65 1.57 5.41 18.13
N LEU A 66 1.41 4.19 17.60
CA LEU A 66 2.43 3.58 16.74
C LEU A 66 2.48 4.24 15.37
N ARG A 67 1.31 4.55 14.78
CA ARG A 67 1.18 5.28 13.53
C ARG A 67 1.87 6.64 13.64
N ASP A 68 1.53 7.44 14.64
CA ASP A 68 2.00 8.83 14.74
C ASP A 68 3.50 8.92 15.06
N ARG A 69 4.08 7.88 15.69
CA ARG A 69 5.52 7.78 15.92
C ARG A 69 6.33 7.42 14.67
N HIS A 70 5.78 6.58 13.79
CA HIS A 70 6.53 6.00 12.68
C HIS A 70 6.09 6.51 11.29
N GLN A 71 4.92 7.13 11.19
CA GLN A 71 4.35 7.65 9.95
C GLN A 71 4.13 9.16 10.07
N LYS A 72 4.69 9.91 9.12
CA LYS A 72 4.40 11.33 8.97
C LYS A 72 3.08 11.52 8.22
N LEU A 73 2.14 12.23 8.83
CA LEU A 73 0.86 12.59 8.23
C LEU A 73 0.84 14.07 7.81
N PRO A 74 0.21 14.44 6.68
CA PRO A 74 -0.38 13.55 5.67
C PRO A 74 0.70 12.74 4.93
N GLY A 75 0.32 11.54 4.46
CA GLY A 75 1.20 10.66 3.69
C GLY A 75 1.58 11.25 2.33
N ASN A 76 2.77 10.93 1.82
CA ASN A 76 3.25 11.40 0.52
C ASN A 76 4.08 10.31 -0.17
N ILE A 77 3.70 9.93 -1.40
CA ILE A 77 4.33 8.85 -2.17
C ILE A 77 5.78 9.20 -2.52
N LEU A 78 6.05 10.42 -2.98
CA LEU A 78 7.41 10.85 -3.33
C LEU A 78 8.32 10.86 -2.11
N ARG A 79 7.81 11.31 -0.96
CA ARG A 79 8.54 11.23 0.32
C ARG A 79 8.83 9.77 0.69
N ALA A 80 7.85 8.88 0.55
CA ALA A 80 8.00 7.47 0.87
C ALA A 80 8.98 6.71 -0.06
N LEU A 81 9.24 7.23 -1.26
CA LEU A 81 10.27 6.71 -2.17
C LEU A 81 11.68 7.20 -1.81
N LEU A 82 11.79 8.38 -1.18
CA LEU A 82 13.07 8.99 -0.78
C LEU A 82 13.54 8.53 0.62
N ASP A 83 12.61 8.34 1.56
CA ASP A 83 12.85 7.81 2.93
C ASP A 83 13.29 6.33 2.91
#